data_AF-A0A1A9ZKR9-F1
#
_entry.id   AF-A0A1A9ZKR9-F1
#
_cell.length_a   1.000
_cell.length_b   1.000
_cell.length_c   1.000
_cell.angle_alpha   90.00
_cell.angle_beta   90.00
_cell.angle_gamma   90.00
#
_symmetry.space_group_name_H-M   'P 1'
#
loop_
_entity.id
_entity.type
_entity.pdbx_description
1 polymer ?
#
loop_
_entity_poly.entity_id
_entity_poly.type
_entity_poly.pdbx_seq_one_letter_code
_entity_poly.pdbx_strand_id
1 'polypeptide(L)'
;MFIQDLRQDFYNRLIDKRVLIIVNYDIDAICASKILQALLKYDHKVYTVVPIMGLAGLKRAYREHQDDVKFVLLLNCGGCVDIVELLQPDEDVIFFICDAHRPLDVCNIYSDRQVCLLADPSAEENIPAFESIFCESDDDEDDNDTTEEEDNAEEPADSEHAAQTSKKLSRMEKYEHRVLKQRERRVWENERDRIMFEYTQFSYYGRSSALTIFELAWKLSKDEMDLLWWAIVGITEQLILGKIESSVYTLEIDNIQSHVNRLTNKINDQSNMSASKIGFENDLHLVLYRHWSVLESMRYTRYCACKLKLWTLRGEKKLHELLVEMGLPLVHARQTFSSMDMVLRQEFFSMIAKLAEKYAIPDIIYGSFTLHYGYRNRYSAADFVYALLAVLESVKKDKTPEVCFLEALDSLSRNHKDILIAGIEGSKLLHQAIFKQVQSSLESHQIFSTGSFLYFILNQENTYFSYPYGLLLLAKFMLNGHVAMSRSRTAPELPLIVSCPIDAERGLCLLAGIPPVQEDSPKNFFGKAFEQAAQKCNAAILQDFFETSLIQIRQSDLTRFLDALTVLLT
;
A
#
# COMPACT_ATOMS: atom_id res chain seq x y z
N MET A 1 -3.71 -3.42 20.49
CA MET A 1 -2.69 -2.67 21.28
C MET A 1 -1.41 -2.39 20.46
N PHE A 2 -0.79 -1.20 20.59
CA PHE A 2 0.53 -0.91 20.00
C PHE A 2 1.69 -1.50 20.81
N ILE A 3 2.68 -2.06 20.11
CA ILE A 3 3.89 -2.60 20.71
C ILE A 3 4.90 -1.48 20.97
N GLN A 4 5.35 -1.33 22.22
CA GLN A 4 6.37 -0.36 22.60
C GLN A 4 7.80 -0.88 22.35
N ASP A 5 8.09 -2.12 22.76
CA ASP A 5 9.40 -2.75 22.52
C ASP A 5 9.28 -3.97 21.61
N LEU A 6 9.62 -3.79 20.33
CA LEU A 6 9.69 -4.86 19.32
C LEU A 6 10.51 -6.08 19.76
N ARG A 7 11.51 -5.91 20.63
CA ARG A 7 12.31 -7.04 21.10
C ARG A 7 11.56 -7.86 22.15
N GLN A 8 11.06 -7.21 23.20
CA GLN A 8 10.45 -7.88 24.34
C GLN A 8 9.02 -8.33 24.05
N ASP A 9 8.23 -7.46 23.44
CA ASP A 9 6.79 -7.67 23.25
C ASP A 9 6.44 -8.42 21.98
N PHE A 10 7.36 -8.48 21.02
CA PHE A 10 7.17 -9.24 19.79
C PHE A 10 8.16 -10.40 19.69
N TYR A 11 9.44 -10.12 19.43
CA TYR A 11 10.37 -11.15 18.98
C TYR A 11 10.66 -12.25 20.01
N ASN A 12 10.79 -11.86 21.29
CA ASN A 12 11.00 -12.78 22.39
C ASN A 12 9.74 -13.58 22.75
N ARG A 13 8.54 -13.15 22.33
CA ARG A 13 7.31 -13.94 22.55
C ARG A 13 7.18 -15.12 21.58
N LEU A 14 7.87 -15.06 20.44
CA LEU A 14 7.87 -16.09 19.40
C LEU A 14 8.71 -17.33 19.78
N ILE A 15 8.56 -17.90 20.98
CA ILE A 15 9.36 -19.05 21.47
C ILE A 15 8.57 -20.37 21.33
N ASP A 16 9.29 -21.44 20.98
CA ASP A 16 8.91 -22.87 20.98
C ASP A 16 7.73 -23.34 20.09
N LYS A 17 7.01 -22.45 19.42
CA LYS A 17 5.88 -22.82 18.53
C LYS A 17 6.09 -22.39 17.08
N ARG A 18 5.45 -23.12 16.15
CA ARG A 18 5.39 -22.79 14.72
C ARG A 18 4.73 -21.42 14.55
N VAL A 19 5.36 -20.53 13.78
CA VAL A 19 4.82 -19.20 13.45
C VAL A 19 4.24 -19.21 12.04
N LEU A 20 3.00 -18.74 11.88
CA LEU A 20 2.40 -18.50 10.56
C LEU A 20 2.65 -17.06 10.14
N ILE A 21 3.27 -16.86 9.00
CA ILE A 21 3.57 -15.55 8.43
C ILE A 21 2.74 -15.41 7.17
N ILE A 22 1.73 -14.55 7.22
CA ILE A 22 0.88 -14.22 6.09
C ILE A 22 1.38 -12.91 5.49
N VAL A 23 1.68 -12.94 4.19
CA VAL A 23 2.36 -11.83 3.51
C VAL A 23 1.49 -11.35 2.36
N ASN A 24 1.22 -10.05 2.32
CA ASN A 24 0.53 -9.44 1.18
C ASN A 24 1.36 -9.56 -0.11
N TYR A 25 0.68 -9.54 -1.26
CA TYR A 25 1.29 -9.58 -2.60
C TYR A 25 1.86 -8.20 -2.97
N ASP A 26 2.82 -7.72 -2.18
CA ASP A 26 3.45 -6.40 -2.33
C ASP A 26 4.97 -6.48 -2.16
N ILE A 27 5.72 -5.57 -2.79
CA ILE A 27 7.19 -5.56 -2.75
C ILE A 27 7.69 -5.23 -1.35
N ASP A 28 7.07 -4.28 -0.65
CA ASP A 28 7.40 -3.95 0.74
C ASP A 28 7.19 -5.16 1.66
N ALA A 29 6.09 -5.89 1.46
CA ALA A 29 5.77 -7.10 2.21
C ALA A 29 6.77 -8.24 1.91
N ILE A 30 7.16 -8.44 0.65
CA ILE A 30 8.20 -9.41 0.25
C ILE A 30 9.51 -9.08 0.94
N CYS A 31 9.93 -7.80 0.92
CA CYS A 31 11.16 -7.35 1.56
C CYS A 31 11.12 -7.56 3.08
N ALA A 32 10.03 -7.13 3.75
CA ALA A 32 9.81 -7.34 5.17
C ALA A 32 9.84 -8.83 5.55
N SER A 33 9.18 -9.67 4.76
CA SER A 33 9.16 -11.12 4.97
C SER A 33 10.54 -11.74 4.80
N LYS A 34 11.37 -11.27 3.86
CA LYS A 34 12.72 -11.80 3.65
C LYS A 34 13.64 -11.47 4.83
N ILE A 35 13.57 -10.24 5.34
CA ILE A 35 14.31 -9.79 6.53
C ILE A 35 13.92 -10.68 7.72
N LEU A 36 12.62 -10.85 7.95
CA LEU A 36 12.13 -11.66 9.06
C LEU A 36 12.52 -13.14 8.94
N GLN A 37 12.42 -13.72 7.74
CA GLN A 37 12.84 -15.09 7.49
C GLN A 37 14.33 -15.28 7.82
N ALA A 38 15.19 -14.30 7.52
CA ALA A 38 16.59 -14.36 7.91
C ALA A 38 16.76 -14.37 9.44
N LEU A 39 16.05 -13.50 10.17
CA LEU A 39 16.07 -13.46 11.63
C LEU A 39 15.60 -14.78 12.27
N LEU A 40 14.48 -15.33 11.79
CA LEU A 40 13.93 -16.59 12.30
C LEU A 40 14.85 -17.77 12.01
N LYS A 41 15.51 -17.79 10.84
CA LYS A 41 16.53 -18.80 10.51
C LYS A 41 17.75 -18.70 11.44
N TYR A 42 18.18 -17.50 11.82
CA TYR A 42 19.28 -17.31 12.76
C TYR A 42 19.00 -17.94 14.13
N ASP A 43 17.75 -17.91 14.59
CA ASP A 43 17.34 -18.50 15.87
C ASP A 43 16.71 -19.90 15.73
N HIS A 44 16.85 -20.53 14.57
CA HIS A 44 16.33 -21.89 14.28
C HIS A 44 14.83 -22.06 14.58
N LYS A 45 14.04 -20.99 14.42
CA LYS A 45 12.59 -21.02 14.63
C LYS A 45 11.88 -21.61 13.41
N VAL A 46 10.91 -22.49 13.62
CA VAL A 46 10.09 -23.07 12.55
C VAL A 46 8.97 -22.11 12.20
N TYR A 47 8.81 -21.81 10.92
CA TYR A 47 7.79 -20.90 10.43
C TYR A 47 7.20 -21.38 9.10
N THR A 48 6.05 -20.82 8.72
CA THR A 48 5.41 -21.05 7.43
C THR A 48 5.07 -19.69 6.82
N VAL A 49 5.47 -19.47 5.57
CA VAL A 49 5.16 -18.23 4.84
C VAL A 49 4.07 -18.53 3.83
N VAL A 50 2.97 -17.78 3.89
CA VAL A 50 1.84 -17.90 2.96
C VAL A 50 1.61 -16.56 2.27
N PRO A 51 1.83 -16.46 0.95
CA PRO A 51 1.50 -15.25 0.20
C PRO A 51 -0.01 -15.18 -0.06
N ILE A 52 -0.57 -13.98 0.07
CA ILE A 52 -1.99 -13.71 -0.18
C ILE A 52 -2.16 -12.46 -1.06
N MET A 53 -3.16 -12.48 -1.93
CA MET A 53 -3.52 -11.30 -2.75
C MET A 53 -4.62 -10.44 -2.11
N GLY A 54 -5.39 -11.00 -1.18
CA GLY A 54 -6.61 -10.39 -0.67
C GLY A 54 -7.22 -11.11 0.53
N LEU A 55 -8.37 -10.61 0.97
CA LEU A 55 -9.10 -11.04 2.17
C LEU A 55 -9.61 -12.48 2.06
N ALA A 56 -10.07 -12.92 0.87
CA ALA A 56 -10.47 -14.30 0.65
C ALA A 56 -9.27 -15.26 0.81
N GLY A 57 -8.10 -14.84 0.32
CA GLY A 57 -6.84 -15.55 0.52
C GLY A 57 -6.43 -15.61 1.98
N LEU A 58 -6.58 -14.51 2.73
CA LEU A 58 -6.32 -14.44 4.17
C LEU A 58 -7.20 -15.42 4.96
N LYS A 59 -8.52 -15.41 4.72
CA LYS A 59 -9.46 -16.34 5.37
C LYS A 59 -9.13 -17.79 5.08
N ARG A 60 -8.81 -18.11 3.82
CA ARG A 60 -8.42 -19.47 3.42
C ARG A 60 -7.13 -19.90 4.12
N ALA A 61 -6.09 -19.07 4.04
CA ALA A 61 -4.78 -19.35 4.63
C ALA A 61 -4.85 -19.57 6.13
N TYR A 62 -5.63 -18.76 6.85
CA TYR A 62 -5.84 -18.93 8.28
C TYR A 62 -6.58 -20.23 8.61
N ARG A 63 -7.70 -20.52 7.94
CA ARG A 63 -8.47 -21.76 8.15
C ARG A 63 -7.66 -23.03 7.92
N GLU A 64 -6.74 -23.02 6.95
CA GLU A 64 -5.86 -24.15 6.67
C GLU A 64 -4.81 -24.39 7.78
N HIS A 65 -4.55 -23.41 8.64
CA HIS A 65 -3.46 -23.44 9.64
C HIS A 65 -3.92 -23.15 11.08
N GLN A 66 -5.22 -22.96 11.32
CA GLN A 66 -5.78 -22.53 12.60
C GLN A 66 -5.47 -23.50 13.74
N ASP A 67 -5.51 -24.81 13.48
CA ASP A 67 -5.31 -25.85 14.50
C ASP A 67 -3.86 -25.92 15.02
N ASP A 68 -2.88 -25.57 14.18
CA ASP A 68 -1.45 -25.81 14.43
C ASP A 68 -0.70 -24.58 14.97
N VAL A 69 -1.33 -23.40 14.99
CA VAL A 69 -0.61 -22.13 15.16
C VAL A 69 -1.27 -21.24 16.21
N LYS A 70 -0.45 -20.79 17.17
CA LYS A 70 -0.83 -19.80 18.19
C LYS A 70 -0.32 -18.38 17.89
N PHE A 71 0.69 -18.25 17.04
CA PHE A 71 1.27 -16.97 16.66
C PHE A 71 1.12 -16.75 15.16
N VAL A 72 0.29 -15.78 14.80
CA VAL A 72 0.06 -15.37 13.41
C VAL A 72 0.65 -13.99 13.21
N LEU A 73 1.47 -13.82 12.18
CA LEU A 73 2.04 -12.54 11.80
C LEU A 73 1.50 -12.14 10.43
N LEU A 74 0.88 -10.97 10.37
CA LEU A 74 0.40 -10.34 9.15
C LEU A 74 1.39 -9.26 8.72
N LEU A 75 1.93 -9.38 7.50
CA LEU A 75 2.86 -8.41 6.91
C LEU A 75 2.18 -7.66 5.75
N ASN A 76 2.13 -6.34 5.90
CA ASN A 76 1.48 -5.38 5.00
C ASN A 76 0.03 -5.75 4.65
N CYS A 77 -0.68 -6.34 5.62
CA CYS A 77 -2.08 -6.70 5.51
C CYS A 77 -2.74 -6.76 6.89
N GLY A 78 -4.07 -6.67 6.90
CA GLY A 78 -4.89 -6.88 8.08
C GLY A 78 -5.03 -5.67 9.01
N GLY A 79 -4.30 -4.58 8.77
CA GLY A 79 -4.42 -3.37 9.57
C GLY A 79 -5.79 -2.69 9.43
N CYS A 80 -6.35 -2.65 8.21
CA CYS A 80 -7.56 -1.89 7.88
C CYS A 80 -8.90 -2.64 8.07
N VAL A 81 -8.88 -3.87 8.59
CA VAL A 81 -10.07 -4.70 8.78
C VAL A 81 -10.07 -5.29 10.19
N ASP A 82 -11.23 -5.41 10.82
CA ASP A 82 -11.33 -6.10 12.11
C ASP A 82 -10.93 -7.57 11.95
N ILE A 83 -9.74 -7.92 12.45
CA ILE A 83 -9.18 -9.26 12.28
C ILE A 83 -9.91 -10.28 13.15
N VAL A 84 -10.40 -9.87 14.32
CA VAL A 84 -11.07 -10.75 15.27
C VAL A 84 -12.45 -11.14 14.71
N GLU A 85 -13.21 -10.18 14.19
CA GLU A 85 -14.49 -10.45 13.53
C GLU A 85 -14.29 -11.26 12.24
N LEU A 86 -13.25 -10.95 11.46
CA LEU A 86 -13.02 -11.57 10.16
C LEU A 86 -12.61 -13.04 10.24
N LEU A 87 -11.75 -13.38 11.20
CA LEU A 87 -11.13 -14.71 11.31
C LEU A 87 -11.76 -15.58 12.41
N GLN A 88 -12.45 -14.98 13.38
CA GLN A 88 -13.05 -15.67 14.53
C GLN A 88 -12.06 -16.66 15.20
N PRO A 89 -10.89 -16.15 15.64
CA PRO A 89 -9.82 -16.99 16.18
C PRO A 89 -10.13 -17.49 17.60
N ASP A 90 -9.47 -18.59 18.01
CA ASP A 90 -9.48 -19.03 19.40
C ASP A 90 -8.81 -17.97 20.31
N GLU A 91 -9.27 -17.87 21.56
CA GLU A 91 -8.85 -16.83 22.51
C GLU A 91 -7.33 -16.80 22.80
N ASP A 92 -6.64 -17.92 22.58
CA ASP A 92 -5.20 -18.07 22.85
C ASP A 92 -4.30 -17.79 21.62
N VAL A 93 -4.90 -17.42 20.49
CA VAL A 93 -4.18 -17.02 19.27
C VAL A 93 -3.83 -15.54 19.35
N ILE A 94 -2.56 -15.22 19.09
CA ILE A 94 -2.03 -13.85 19.05
C ILE A 94 -1.68 -13.48 17.62
N PHE A 95 -2.27 -12.38 17.15
CA PHE A 95 -1.99 -11.72 15.89
C PHE A 95 -1.00 -10.58 16.10
N PHE A 96 0.09 -10.64 15.36
CA PHE A 96 1.02 -9.53 15.17
C PHE A 96 0.75 -8.90 13.81
N ILE A 97 0.50 -7.59 13.76
CA ILE A 97 0.20 -6.88 12.52
C ILE A 97 1.28 -5.84 12.28
N CYS A 98 2.06 -6.01 11.22
CA CYS A 98 3.00 -5.00 10.72
C CYS A 98 2.48 -4.55 9.36
N ASP A 99 1.70 -3.47 9.35
CA ASP A 99 0.99 -3.00 8.16
C ASP A 99 1.23 -1.51 7.93
N ALA A 100 1.49 -1.12 6.68
CA ALA A 100 1.62 0.27 6.26
C ALA A 100 0.27 0.88 5.87
N HIS A 101 -0.77 0.09 5.58
CA HIS A 101 -2.07 0.66 5.19
C HIS A 101 -2.71 1.44 6.35
N ARG A 102 -3.34 2.57 6.04
CA ARG A 102 -4.02 3.45 6.99
C ARG A 102 -5.36 3.94 6.43
N PRO A 103 -6.35 4.24 7.29
CA PRO A 103 -6.34 4.09 8.75
C PRO A 103 -6.34 2.62 9.20
N LEU A 104 -5.90 2.37 10.43
CA LEU A 104 -6.07 1.06 11.05
C LEU A 104 -7.51 0.88 11.51
N ASP A 105 -7.98 -0.35 11.58
CA ASP A 105 -9.27 -0.64 12.17
C ASP A 105 -9.25 -0.37 13.69
N VAL A 106 -10.31 0.27 14.18
CA VAL A 106 -10.41 0.72 15.57
C VAL A 106 -10.47 -0.47 16.54
N CYS A 107 -11.12 -1.57 16.16
CA CYS A 107 -11.19 -2.78 16.97
C CYS A 107 -9.80 -3.42 17.14
N ASN A 108 -8.98 -3.40 16.08
CA ASN A 108 -7.60 -3.90 16.15
C ASN A 108 -6.73 -3.05 17.11
N ILE A 109 -6.97 -1.74 17.17
CA ILE A 109 -6.24 -0.84 18.07
C ILE A 109 -6.57 -1.14 19.52
N TYR A 110 -7.86 -1.22 19.85
CA TYR A 110 -8.37 -1.38 21.22
C TYR A 110 -8.39 -2.82 21.73
N SER A 111 -8.20 -3.82 20.85
CA SER A 111 -8.02 -5.20 21.28
C SER A 111 -6.67 -5.36 22.02
N ASP A 112 -6.73 -5.58 23.33
CA ASP A 112 -5.54 -5.76 24.18
C ASP A 112 -5.10 -7.23 24.31
N ARG A 113 -5.96 -8.18 23.97
CA ARG A 113 -5.70 -9.61 24.20
C ARG A 113 -5.01 -10.29 23.01
N GLN A 114 -5.60 -10.17 21.82
CA GLN A 114 -5.21 -10.98 20.66
C GLN A 114 -4.45 -10.17 19.60
N VAL A 115 -4.61 -8.84 19.54
CA VAL A 115 -4.03 -8.03 18.45
C VAL A 115 -2.90 -7.13 18.95
N CYS A 116 -1.72 -7.33 18.38
CA CYS A 116 -0.50 -6.59 18.67
C CYS A 116 0.00 -5.88 17.41
N LEU A 117 -0.05 -4.55 17.40
CA LEU A 117 0.33 -3.71 16.27
C LEU A 117 1.81 -3.33 16.34
N LEU A 118 2.57 -3.67 15.29
CA LEU A 118 3.98 -3.29 15.10
C LEU A 118 4.04 -1.96 14.33
N ALA A 119 3.54 -0.90 14.97
CA ALA A 119 3.53 0.45 14.43
C ALA A 119 3.83 1.46 15.54
N ASP A 120 4.36 2.62 15.15
CA ASP A 120 4.55 3.73 16.08
C ASP A 120 3.21 4.45 16.29
N PRO A 121 2.68 4.53 17.53
CA PRO A 121 1.42 5.20 17.82
C PRO A 121 1.44 6.70 17.47
N SER A 122 2.62 7.33 17.47
CA SER A 122 2.76 8.75 17.14
C SER A 122 2.57 9.07 15.65
N ALA A 123 2.67 8.04 14.80
CA ALA A 123 2.48 8.17 13.36
C ALA A 123 1.00 8.06 12.94
N GLU A 124 0.08 7.80 13.87
CA GLU A 124 -1.35 7.62 13.57
C GLU A 124 -2.15 8.86 13.96
N GLU A 125 -2.68 9.53 12.94
CA GLU A 125 -3.51 10.71 13.13
C GLU A 125 -4.96 10.32 13.46
N ASN A 126 -5.55 11.04 14.42
CA ASN A 126 -7.00 11.09 14.67
C ASN A 126 -7.69 9.76 15.03
N ILE A 127 -7.05 8.89 15.81
CA ILE A 127 -7.72 7.69 16.36
C ILE A 127 -8.91 8.13 17.24
N PRO A 128 -10.16 7.70 16.93
CA PRO A 128 -11.33 8.00 17.75
C PRO A 128 -11.18 7.48 19.16
N ALA A 129 -11.68 8.22 20.17
CA ALA A 129 -11.60 7.77 21.56
C ALA A 129 -12.48 6.54 21.82
N PHE A 130 -12.03 5.62 22.68
CA PHE A 130 -12.75 4.40 23.01
C PHE A 130 -14.21 4.67 23.43
N GLU A 131 -14.42 5.61 24.35
CA GLU A 131 -15.74 5.99 24.88
C GLU A 131 -16.71 6.54 23.80
N SER A 132 -16.18 7.08 22.71
CA SER A 132 -17.01 7.57 21.60
C SER A 132 -17.50 6.47 20.66
N ILE A 133 -16.82 5.32 20.64
CA ILE A 133 -17.06 4.22 19.69
C ILE A 133 -17.68 3.00 20.36
N PHE A 134 -17.25 2.68 21.58
CA PHE A 134 -17.72 1.55 22.36
C PHE A 134 -18.58 2.05 23.51
N CYS A 135 -19.79 1.50 23.62
CA CYS A 135 -20.70 1.83 24.71
C CYS A 135 -20.46 0.84 25.86
N GLU A 136 -20.18 1.32 27.07
CA GLU A 136 -20.01 0.45 28.23
C GLU A 136 -21.33 -0.24 28.66
N SER A 137 -22.47 0.14 28.09
CA SER A 137 -23.80 -0.39 28.44
C SER A 137 -24.30 -1.50 27.52
N ASP A 138 -23.43 -2.43 27.09
CA ASP A 138 -23.84 -3.63 26.36
C ASP A 138 -24.28 -4.79 27.29
N ASP A 139 -24.46 -4.56 28.59
CA ASP A 139 -25.18 -5.47 29.50
C ASP A 139 -26.72 -5.43 29.26
N ASP A 140 -27.15 -5.60 28.01
CA ASP A 140 -28.57 -5.72 27.61
C ASP A 140 -28.92 -7.20 27.31
N GLU A 141 -28.65 -8.13 28.24
CA GLU A 141 -29.23 -9.50 28.19
C GLU A 141 -30.06 -9.91 29.43
N ASP A 142 -30.37 -9.02 30.37
CA ASP A 142 -31.22 -9.37 31.54
C ASP A 142 -32.29 -8.31 31.85
N ASP A 143 -33.17 -8.01 30.89
CA ASP A 143 -34.37 -7.20 31.16
C ASP A 143 -35.64 -7.85 30.58
N ASN A 144 -35.70 -9.18 30.65
CA ASN A 144 -36.88 -9.99 30.32
C ASN A 144 -37.72 -10.36 31.56
N ASP A 145 -37.71 -9.51 32.60
CA ASP A 145 -38.52 -9.75 33.81
C ASP A 145 -39.77 -8.85 33.83
N THR A 146 -40.73 -9.22 32.98
CA THR A 146 -42.15 -8.88 33.19
C THR A 146 -43.04 -10.10 32.90
N THR A 147 -42.81 -11.20 33.62
CA THR A 147 -43.88 -12.16 33.88
C THR A 147 -44.89 -11.52 34.83
N GLU A 148 -46.11 -11.34 34.32
CA GLU A 148 -47.29 -11.01 35.09
C GLU A 148 -47.59 -12.15 36.07
N GLU A 149 -47.40 -11.93 37.37
CA GLU A 149 -48.13 -12.70 38.40
C GLU A 149 -48.89 -11.71 39.29
N GLU A 150 -50.17 -11.56 38.95
CA GLU A 150 -51.20 -11.17 39.91
C GLU A 150 -51.32 -12.29 40.93
N ASP A 151 -51.06 -12.03 42.21
CA ASP A 151 -51.72 -12.80 43.26
C ASP A 151 -51.99 -11.94 44.50
N ASN A 152 -53.29 -11.87 44.82
CA ASN A 152 -53.86 -11.26 46.01
C ASN A 152 -53.75 -12.22 47.20
N ALA A 153 -53.19 -11.78 48.33
CA ALA A 153 -53.59 -12.25 49.66
C ALA A 153 -53.19 -11.24 50.77
N GLU A 154 -54.19 -10.77 51.51
CA GLU A 154 -54.12 -10.17 52.86
C GLU A 154 -53.48 -11.20 53.84
N GLU A 155 -52.74 -10.94 54.93
CA GLU A 155 -52.72 -9.89 55.97
C GLU A 155 -51.43 -10.11 56.86
N PRO A 156 -51.20 -9.50 58.07
CA PRO A 156 -49.97 -8.77 58.42
C PRO A 156 -49.08 -9.38 59.54
N ALA A 157 -47.84 -8.88 59.74
CA ALA A 157 -47.21 -8.61 61.06
C ALA A 157 -45.71 -8.25 60.98
N ASP A 158 -45.36 -7.16 61.66
CA ASP A 158 -44.09 -6.77 62.29
C ASP A 158 -42.77 -7.44 61.89
N SER A 159 -41.86 -6.63 61.32
CA SER A 159 -40.54 -6.44 61.92
C SER A 159 -39.89 -5.16 61.39
N GLU A 160 -39.68 -4.19 62.27
CA GLU A 160 -38.77 -3.06 62.08
C GLU A 160 -37.35 -3.60 61.85
N HIS A 161 -36.74 -3.33 60.68
CA HIS A 161 -35.32 -2.95 60.58
C HIS A 161 -34.94 -2.59 59.12
N ALA A 162 -34.57 -1.32 58.94
CA ALA A 162 -33.63 -0.79 57.95
C ALA A 162 -33.72 -1.28 56.48
N ALA A 163 -34.59 -0.65 55.69
CA ALA A 163 -34.47 -0.61 54.24
C ALA A 163 -34.22 0.83 53.78
N GLN A 164 -33.01 1.11 53.28
CA GLN A 164 -32.75 2.31 52.49
C GLN A 164 -33.68 2.28 51.28
N THR A 165 -34.55 3.28 51.24
CA THR A 165 -35.68 3.40 50.34
C THR A 165 -35.17 3.59 48.91
N SER A 166 -35.13 2.52 48.11
CA SER A 166 -35.14 2.64 46.65
C SER A 166 -36.45 3.33 46.27
N LYS A 167 -36.41 4.63 45.96
CA LYS A 167 -37.59 5.36 45.51
C LYS A 167 -38.17 4.63 44.30
N LYS A 168 -39.34 4.01 44.45
CA LYS A 168 -40.09 3.43 43.31
C LYS A 168 -40.44 4.59 42.38
N LEU A 169 -39.64 4.74 41.31
CA LEU A 169 -39.91 5.68 40.22
C LEU A 169 -41.33 5.43 39.71
N SER A 170 -42.08 6.51 39.52
CA SER A 170 -43.42 6.47 38.92
C SER A 170 -43.35 5.80 37.55
N ARG A 171 -44.42 5.10 37.14
CA ARG A 171 -44.52 4.45 35.83
C ARG A 171 -44.25 5.44 34.67
N MET A 172 -44.56 6.72 34.88
CA MET A 172 -44.25 7.82 33.96
C MET A 172 -42.77 8.22 33.96
N GLU A 173 -42.12 8.26 35.13
CA GLU A 173 -40.67 8.53 35.26
C GLU A 173 -39.82 7.39 34.68
N LYS A 174 -40.26 6.13 34.82
CA LYS A 174 -39.63 4.97 34.17
C LYS A 174 -39.76 5.00 32.64
N TYR A 175 -40.85 5.58 32.13
CA TYR A 175 -41.04 5.79 30.69
C TYR A 175 -40.15 6.93 30.19
N GLU A 176 -40.12 8.04 30.92
CA GLU A 176 -39.27 9.20 30.62
C GLU A 176 -37.79 8.83 30.64
N HIS A 177 -37.33 8.05 31.63
CA HIS A 177 -35.95 7.57 31.70
C HIS A 177 -35.59 6.64 30.53
N ARG A 178 -36.53 5.78 30.08
CA ARG A 178 -36.33 4.94 28.89
C ARG A 178 -36.24 5.77 27.62
N VAL A 179 -37.09 6.80 27.48
CA VAL A 179 -37.06 7.72 26.33
C VAL A 179 -35.78 8.56 26.32
N LEU A 180 -35.29 8.99 27.48
CA LEU A 180 -34.01 9.70 27.62
C LEU A 180 -32.84 8.80 27.22
N LYS A 181 -32.75 7.57 27.76
CA LYS A 181 -31.72 6.57 27.36
C LYS A 181 -31.76 6.28 25.85
N GLN A 182 -32.96 6.13 25.27
CA GLN A 182 -33.12 5.95 23.82
C GLN A 182 -32.67 7.18 23.01
N ARG A 183 -32.96 8.39 23.51
CA ARG A 183 -32.53 9.63 22.85
C ARG A 183 -31.02 9.80 22.92
N GLU A 184 -30.41 9.54 24.07
CA GLU A 184 -28.96 9.55 24.25
C GLU A 184 -28.28 8.52 23.34
N ARG A 185 -28.82 7.30 23.27
CA ARG A 185 -28.33 6.27 22.35
C ARG A 185 -28.39 6.70 20.88
N ARG A 186 -29.48 7.31 20.43
CA ARG A 186 -29.58 7.83 19.05
C ARG A 186 -28.59 8.95 18.78
N VAL A 187 -28.36 9.84 19.75
CA VAL A 187 -27.37 10.92 19.61
C VAL A 187 -25.97 10.33 19.54
N TRP A 188 -25.68 9.35 20.39
CA TRP A 188 -24.41 8.62 20.40
C TRP A 188 -24.18 7.83 19.10
N GLU A 189 -25.17 7.09 18.60
CA GLU A 189 -25.10 6.37 17.31
C GLU A 189 -24.80 7.33 16.15
N ASN A 190 -25.50 8.47 16.08
CA ASN A 190 -25.24 9.48 15.05
C ASN A 190 -23.84 10.10 15.14
N GLU A 191 -23.36 10.38 16.36
CA GLU A 191 -22.02 10.93 16.57
C GLU A 191 -20.93 9.88 16.28
N ARG A 192 -21.15 8.63 16.67
CA ARG A 192 -20.28 7.50 16.33
C ARG A 192 -20.17 7.33 14.82
N ASP A 193 -21.29 7.34 14.09
CA ASP A 193 -21.30 7.23 12.63
C ASP A 193 -20.52 8.36 11.98
N ARG A 194 -20.65 9.57 12.51
CA ARG A 194 -19.90 10.74 12.05
C ARG A 194 -18.40 10.59 12.30
N ILE A 195 -18.00 10.24 13.52
CA ILE A 195 -16.58 10.08 13.89
C ILE A 195 -15.95 8.94 13.06
N MET A 196 -16.64 7.81 12.93
CA MET A 196 -16.17 6.69 12.11
C MET A 196 -16.06 7.08 10.63
N PHE A 197 -16.99 7.88 10.12
CA PHE A 197 -16.90 8.40 8.77
C PHE A 197 -15.70 9.34 8.59
N GLU A 198 -15.49 10.30 9.50
CA GLU A 198 -14.33 11.21 9.45
C GLU A 198 -13.00 10.44 9.52
N TYR A 199 -12.92 9.39 10.34
CA TYR A 199 -11.73 8.55 10.47
C TYR A 199 -11.47 7.70 9.21
N THR A 200 -12.51 7.09 8.64
CA THR A 200 -12.40 6.18 7.49
C THR A 200 -12.51 6.87 6.12
N GLN A 201 -12.66 8.20 6.11
CA GLN A 201 -12.89 8.99 4.90
C GLN A 201 -11.78 8.83 3.86
N PHE A 202 -10.52 8.79 4.31
CA PHE A 202 -9.34 8.74 3.45
C PHE A 202 -8.48 7.54 3.79
N SER A 203 -8.08 6.79 2.76
CA SER A 203 -7.07 5.74 2.87
C SER A 203 -5.71 6.27 2.43
N TYR A 204 -4.65 5.93 3.15
CA TYR A 204 -3.28 6.33 2.86
C TYR A 204 -2.30 5.26 3.33
N TYR A 205 -1.00 5.50 3.13
CA TYR A 205 0.05 4.62 3.60
C TYR A 205 0.92 5.35 4.64
N GLY A 206 1.26 4.62 5.70
CA GLY A 206 2.25 5.00 6.68
C GLY A 206 3.64 4.49 6.32
N ARG A 207 4.45 4.31 7.35
CA ARG A 207 5.85 3.86 7.24
C ARG A 207 5.98 2.45 6.65
N SER A 208 7.01 2.22 5.83
CA SER A 208 7.35 0.91 5.25
C SER A 208 7.47 -0.18 6.32
N SER A 209 6.82 -1.32 6.05
CA SER A 209 6.88 -2.51 6.90
C SER A 209 8.31 -3.09 6.93
N ALA A 210 9.02 -3.03 5.80
CA ALA A 210 10.40 -3.52 5.72
C ALA A 210 11.36 -2.72 6.62
N LEU A 211 11.17 -1.40 6.74
CA LEU A 211 11.94 -0.57 7.67
C LEU A 211 11.68 -0.94 9.14
N THR A 212 10.42 -1.12 9.53
CA THR A 212 10.06 -1.52 10.90
C THR A 212 10.68 -2.86 11.28
N ILE A 213 10.67 -3.85 10.37
CA ILE A 213 11.30 -5.15 10.61
C ILE A 213 12.84 -5.05 10.58
N PHE A 214 13.42 -4.15 9.79
CA PHE A 214 14.85 -3.86 9.83
C PHE A 214 15.28 -3.23 11.17
N GLU A 215 14.49 -2.33 11.73
CA GLU A 215 14.76 -1.75 13.05
C GLU A 215 14.73 -2.81 14.15
N LEU A 216 13.83 -3.80 14.05
CA LEU A 216 13.87 -4.97 14.90
C LEU A 216 15.21 -5.72 14.75
N ALA A 217 15.65 -6.01 13.53
CA ALA A 217 16.94 -6.66 13.27
C ALA A 217 18.10 -5.87 13.91
N TRP A 218 18.05 -4.55 13.83
CA TRP A 218 19.02 -3.65 14.45
C TRP A 218 18.99 -3.73 15.98
N LYS A 219 17.80 -3.71 16.61
CA LYS A 219 17.63 -3.90 18.07
C LYS A 219 18.12 -5.26 18.56
N LEU A 220 18.12 -6.28 17.69
CA LEU A 220 18.66 -7.63 17.97
C LEU A 220 20.17 -7.74 17.70
N SER A 221 20.83 -6.68 17.23
CA SER A 221 22.24 -6.69 16.80
C SER A 221 22.53 -7.70 15.68
N LYS A 222 21.52 -8.00 14.84
CA LYS A 222 21.59 -8.90 13.68
C LYS A 222 21.46 -8.10 12.38
N ASP A 223 22.24 -7.04 12.27
CA ASP A 223 22.18 -6.08 11.18
C ASP A 223 23.16 -6.44 10.05
N GLU A 224 22.64 -7.04 8.97
CA GLU A 224 23.44 -7.33 7.78
C GLU A 224 23.16 -6.35 6.63
N MET A 225 24.12 -6.23 5.71
CA MET A 225 23.99 -5.37 4.53
C MET A 225 22.84 -5.79 3.61
N ASP A 226 22.57 -7.09 3.47
CA ASP A 226 21.46 -7.56 2.63
C ASP A 226 20.10 -7.19 3.23
N LEU A 227 19.96 -7.28 4.56
CA LEU A 227 18.73 -6.89 5.26
C LEU A 227 18.46 -5.40 5.07
N LEU A 228 19.50 -4.56 5.17
CA LEU A 228 19.38 -3.14 4.89
C LEU A 228 19.01 -2.88 3.43
N TRP A 229 19.60 -3.61 2.48
CA TRP A 229 19.25 -3.48 1.07
C TRP A 229 17.78 -3.82 0.81
N TRP A 230 17.25 -4.89 1.40
CA TRP A 230 15.83 -5.24 1.25
C TRP A 230 14.93 -4.16 1.86
N ALA A 231 15.31 -3.57 2.99
CA ALA A 231 14.58 -2.46 3.59
C ALA A 231 14.56 -1.22 2.66
N ILE A 232 15.70 -0.90 2.04
CA ILE A 232 15.83 0.16 1.04
C ILE A 232 14.90 -0.11 -0.16
N VAL A 233 14.84 -1.34 -0.67
CA VAL A 233 13.94 -1.69 -1.78
C VAL A 233 12.48 -1.46 -1.40
N GLY A 234 12.07 -1.85 -0.19
CA GLY A 234 10.71 -1.62 0.33
C GLY A 234 10.30 -0.15 0.37
N ILE A 235 11.14 0.73 0.95
CA ILE A 235 10.83 2.17 0.99
C ILE A 235 10.88 2.83 -0.39
N THR A 236 11.77 2.37 -1.29
CA THR A 236 11.80 2.89 -2.67
C THR A 236 10.58 2.51 -3.48
N GLU A 237 9.93 1.38 -3.17
CA GLU A 237 8.66 1.03 -3.79
C GLU A 237 7.56 2.01 -3.42
N GLN A 238 7.46 2.38 -2.14
CA GLN A 238 6.47 3.33 -1.67
C GLN A 238 6.64 4.70 -2.35
N LEU A 239 7.88 5.13 -2.61
CA LEU A 239 8.16 6.34 -3.38
C LEU A 239 7.74 6.20 -4.85
N ILE A 240 8.15 5.14 -5.54
CA ILE A 240 7.92 4.95 -6.98
C ILE A 240 6.44 4.83 -7.29
N LEU A 241 5.70 4.08 -6.47
CA LEU A 241 4.25 4.01 -6.58
C LEU A 241 3.56 5.26 -6.03
N GLY A 242 4.24 6.20 -5.38
CA GLY A 242 3.62 7.41 -4.83
C GLY A 242 2.62 7.09 -3.71
N LYS A 243 2.95 6.11 -2.86
CA LYS A 243 2.23 5.78 -1.62
C LYS A 243 2.57 6.76 -0.50
N ILE A 244 3.79 7.28 -0.50
CA ILE A 244 4.31 8.25 0.48
C ILE A 244 4.70 9.56 -0.19
N GLU A 245 4.74 10.62 0.61
CA GLU A 245 5.21 11.94 0.20
C GLU A 245 6.74 11.99 0.08
N SER A 246 7.25 12.84 -0.81
CA SER A 246 8.69 13.03 -0.99
C SER A 246 9.39 13.59 0.25
N SER A 247 8.67 14.36 1.08
CA SER A 247 9.14 14.92 2.35
C SER A 247 9.46 13.81 3.35
N VAL A 248 8.51 12.91 3.57
CA VAL A 248 8.63 11.74 4.46
C VAL A 248 9.75 10.83 3.98
N TYR A 249 9.83 10.58 2.67
CA TYR A 249 10.91 9.79 2.08
C TYR A 249 12.30 10.37 2.36
N THR A 250 12.45 11.70 2.28
CA THR A 250 13.74 12.37 2.53
C THR A 250 14.20 12.19 3.98
N LEU A 251 13.28 12.30 4.95
CA LEU A 251 13.58 12.08 6.37
C LEU A 251 14.03 10.64 6.65
N GLU A 252 13.38 9.66 6.02
CA GLU A 252 13.76 8.26 6.19
C GLU A 252 15.09 7.92 5.49
N ILE A 253 15.42 8.58 4.37
CA ILE A 253 16.74 8.44 3.75
C ILE A 253 17.84 8.84 4.72
N ASP A 254 17.70 9.95 5.44
CA ASP A 254 18.74 10.43 6.35
C ASP A 254 19.00 9.40 7.48
N ASN A 255 17.93 8.75 7.96
CA ASN A 255 18.02 7.64 8.90
C ASN A 255 18.74 6.42 8.29
N ILE A 256 18.35 6.01 7.07
CA ILE A 256 18.97 4.87 6.37
C ILE A 256 20.43 5.16 6.05
N GLN A 257 20.77 6.37 5.63
CA GLN A 257 22.15 6.79 5.35
C GLN A 257 23.04 6.66 6.59
N SER A 258 22.51 7.00 7.77
CA SER A 258 23.18 6.78 9.05
C SER A 258 23.47 5.29 9.29
N HIS A 259 22.53 4.39 8.97
CA HIS A 259 22.74 2.95 9.04
C HIS A 259 23.75 2.43 7.99
N VAL A 260 23.71 2.93 6.75
CA VAL A 260 24.66 2.58 5.68
C VAL A 260 26.08 2.97 6.08
N ASN A 261 26.29 4.18 6.58
CA ASN A 261 27.59 4.67 7.02
C ASN A 261 28.16 3.80 8.15
N ARG A 262 27.32 3.45 9.12
CA ARG A 262 27.67 2.59 10.25
C ARG A 262 28.10 1.19 9.80
N LEU A 263 27.35 0.55 8.91
CA LEU A 263 27.68 -0.78 8.40
C LEU A 263 28.89 -0.77 7.45
N THR A 264 29.05 0.28 6.65
CA THR A 264 30.19 0.44 5.74
C THR A 264 31.51 0.55 6.53
N ASN A 265 31.50 1.28 7.65
CA ASN A 265 32.68 1.39 8.51
C ASN A 265 33.08 0.03 9.11
N LYS A 266 32.11 -0.82 9.51
CA LYS A 266 32.41 -2.19 9.97
C LYS A 266 33.10 -3.03 8.89
N ILE A 267 32.79 -2.80 7.61
CA ILE A 267 33.33 -3.56 6.48
C ILE A 267 34.70 -3.05 6.05
N ASN A 268 34.97 -1.75 6.11
CA ASN A 268 36.28 -1.21 5.71
C ASN A 268 37.44 -1.76 6.56
N ASP A 269 37.17 -2.18 7.80
CA ASP A 269 38.14 -2.87 8.66
C ASP A 269 38.44 -4.32 8.21
N GLN A 270 37.56 -4.91 7.40
CA GLN A 270 37.70 -6.26 6.85
C GLN A 270 37.84 -6.17 5.33
N SER A 271 39.07 -6.28 4.82
CA SER A 271 39.43 -6.21 3.39
C SER A 271 38.90 -7.38 2.54
N ASN A 272 37.60 -7.65 2.60
CA ASN A 272 36.92 -8.69 1.83
C ASN A 272 36.35 -8.10 0.54
N MET A 273 37.03 -8.41 -0.57
CA MET A 273 36.65 -8.04 -1.95
C MET A 273 35.30 -8.65 -2.42
N SER A 274 34.76 -9.61 -1.65
CA SER A 274 33.50 -10.32 -1.93
C SER A 274 32.26 -9.70 -1.27
N ALA A 275 32.42 -8.64 -0.48
CA ALA A 275 31.30 -8.01 0.24
C ALA A 275 30.50 -7.06 -0.66
N SER A 276 29.18 -7.18 -0.62
CA SER A 276 28.26 -6.20 -1.20
C SER A 276 28.49 -4.84 -0.57
N LYS A 277 28.57 -3.79 -1.42
CA LYS A 277 28.69 -2.41 -0.95
C LYS A 277 27.45 -1.64 -1.36
N ILE A 278 26.87 -0.91 -0.41
CA ILE A 278 25.77 0.02 -0.65
C ILE A 278 26.37 1.42 -0.67
N GLY A 279 26.13 2.17 -1.73
CA GLY A 279 26.50 3.57 -1.86
C GLY A 279 25.26 4.46 -1.91
N PHE A 280 25.27 5.54 -1.14
CA PHE A 280 24.29 6.61 -1.28
C PHE A 280 24.73 7.56 -2.40
N GLU A 281 23.86 7.80 -3.37
CA GLU A 281 24.10 8.71 -4.47
C GLU A 281 22.80 9.43 -4.86
N ASN A 282 22.93 10.68 -5.31
CA ASN A 282 21.80 11.35 -5.96
C ASN A 282 21.61 10.73 -7.33
N ASP A 283 20.44 10.14 -7.55
CA ASP A 283 20.08 9.43 -8.78
C ASP A 283 18.98 10.17 -9.53
N LEU A 284 18.69 9.72 -10.74
CA LEU A 284 17.64 10.27 -11.58
C LEU A 284 16.38 9.40 -11.50
N HIS A 285 15.21 10.03 -11.39
CA HIS A 285 13.87 9.44 -11.55
C HIS A 285 13.62 9.00 -13.00
N LEU A 286 14.58 8.33 -13.63
CA LEU A 286 14.49 7.77 -14.97
C LEU A 286 14.35 6.26 -14.89
N VAL A 287 13.30 5.72 -15.50
CA VAL A 287 12.99 4.29 -15.47
C VAL A 287 14.08 3.50 -16.17
N LEU A 288 14.79 2.65 -15.42
CA LEU A 288 15.76 1.66 -15.92
C LEU A 288 16.85 2.24 -16.84
N TYR A 289 17.23 3.51 -16.66
CA TYR A 289 18.15 4.18 -17.59
C TYR A 289 19.52 3.48 -17.69
N ARG A 290 19.95 2.78 -16.64
CA ARG A 290 21.20 1.99 -16.63
C ARG A 290 21.14 0.74 -17.51
N HIS A 291 19.95 0.19 -17.70
CA HIS A 291 19.69 -1.05 -18.42
C HIS A 291 19.08 -0.81 -19.80
N TRP A 292 18.81 0.44 -20.15
CA TRP A 292 18.15 0.85 -21.39
C TRP A 292 18.92 1.93 -22.13
N SER A 293 18.38 2.41 -23.25
CA SER A 293 18.88 3.60 -23.92
C SER A 293 18.33 4.83 -23.22
N VAL A 294 19.10 5.92 -23.25
CA VAL A 294 18.69 7.19 -22.60
C VAL A 294 17.40 7.71 -23.23
N LEU A 295 17.27 7.60 -24.56
CA LEU A 295 16.10 8.08 -25.29
C LEU A 295 14.83 7.33 -24.88
N GLU A 296 14.91 6.00 -24.79
CA GLU A 296 13.77 5.17 -24.40
C GLU A 296 13.41 5.37 -22.93
N SER A 297 14.41 5.42 -22.04
CA SER A 297 14.19 5.66 -20.61
C SER A 297 13.51 7.01 -20.37
N MET A 298 13.95 8.10 -21.02
CA MET A 298 13.30 9.41 -20.94
C MET A 298 11.88 9.39 -21.52
N ARG A 299 11.63 8.62 -22.57
CA ARG A 299 10.32 8.48 -23.21
C ARG A 299 9.30 7.79 -22.31
N TYR A 300 9.71 6.72 -21.63
CA TYR A 300 8.81 5.88 -20.84
C TYR A 300 8.67 6.32 -19.38
N THR A 301 9.55 7.22 -18.91
CA THR A 301 9.42 7.82 -17.59
C THR A 301 8.23 8.78 -17.55
N ARG A 302 7.25 8.52 -16.68
CA ARG A 302 6.04 9.34 -16.48
C ARG A 302 6.35 10.84 -16.35
N TYR A 303 7.25 11.22 -15.44
CA TYR A 303 7.56 12.63 -15.16
C TYR A 303 8.09 13.36 -16.41
N CYS A 304 9.14 12.82 -17.04
CA CYS A 304 9.73 13.39 -18.25
C CYS A 304 8.75 13.40 -19.42
N ALA A 305 8.05 12.29 -19.64
CA ALA A 305 7.08 12.15 -20.72
C ALA A 305 5.96 13.18 -20.64
N CYS A 306 5.43 13.42 -19.44
CA CYS A 306 4.35 14.37 -19.22
C CYS A 306 4.80 15.83 -19.35
N LYS A 307 5.94 16.20 -18.77
CA LYS A 307 6.46 17.58 -18.85
C LYS A 307 6.87 17.97 -20.28
N LEU A 308 7.53 17.04 -21.01
CA LEU A 308 7.97 17.29 -22.39
C LEU A 308 6.91 16.94 -23.44
N LYS A 309 5.81 16.27 -23.06
CA LYS A 309 4.71 15.81 -23.93
C LYS A 309 5.21 14.92 -25.06
N LEU A 310 5.96 13.88 -24.68
CA LEU A 310 6.72 13.01 -25.60
C LEU A 310 5.86 12.11 -26.51
N TRP A 311 4.56 12.01 -26.25
CA TRP A 311 3.60 11.38 -27.17
C TRP A 311 3.30 12.25 -28.40
N THR A 312 3.79 13.49 -28.46
CA THR A 312 3.62 14.38 -29.62
C THR A 312 4.94 14.58 -30.38
N LEU A 313 4.84 14.81 -31.71
CA LEU A 313 6.00 15.16 -32.54
C LEU A 313 6.75 16.42 -32.05
N ARG A 314 6.03 17.36 -31.41
CA ARG A 314 6.64 18.57 -30.82
C ARG A 314 7.46 18.22 -29.59
N GLY A 315 6.98 17.31 -28.74
CA GLY A 315 7.71 16.82 -27.59
C GLY A 315 8.96 16.04 -28.00
N GLU A 316 8.87 15.20 -29.03
CA GLU A 316 10.05 14.52 -29.57
C GLU A 316 11.09 15.50 -30.08
N LYS A 317 10.71 16.59 -30.78
CA LYS A 317 11.66 17.64 -31.18
C LYS A 317 12.34 18.30 -29.98
N LYS A 318 11.58 18.64 -28.93
CA LYS A 318 12.14 19.20 -27.69
C LYS A 318 13.13 18.26 -26.99
N LEU A 319 12.85 16.95 -27.00
CA LEU A 319 13.77 15.95 -26.47
C LEU A 319 15.07 15.92 -27.27
N HIS A 320 15.01 16.01 -28.59
CA HIS A 320 16.22 16.10 -29.43
C HIS A 320 16.99 17.40 -29.18
N GLU A 321 16.30 18.53 -28.99
CA GLU A 321 16.93 19.79 -28.59
C GLU A 321 17.66 19.64 -27.25
N LEU A 322 17.03 19.01 -26.24
CA LEU A 322 17.66 18.72 -24.95
C LEU A 322 18.93 17.87 -25.12
N LEU A 323 18.90 16.83 -25.95
CA LEU A 323 20.07 15.99 -26.22
C LEU A 323 21.19 16.75 -26.92
N VAL A 324 20.85 17.68 -27.82
CA VAL A 324 21.82 18.55 -28.50
C VAL A 324 22.48 19.50 -27.50
N GLU A 325 21.71 20.12 -26.60
CA GLU A 325 22.26 21.00 -25.56
C GLU A 325 23.09 20.24 -24.52
N MET A 326 22.73 18.98 -24.25
CA MET A 326 23.52 18.08 -23.42
C MET A 326 24.88 17.73 -24.06
N GLY A 327 24.99 17.85 -25.39
CA GLY A 327 26.16 17.41 -26.14
C GLY A 327 26.23 15.89 -26.32
N LEU A 328 25.12 15.17 -26.12
CA LEU A 328 25.08 13.71 -26.25
C LEU A 328 24.79 13.30 -27.71
N PRO A 329 25.71 12.61 -28.41
CA PRO A 329 25.46 12.18 -29.78
C PRO A 329 24.27 11.22 -29.87
N LEU A 330 23.44 11.37 -30.91
CA LEU A 330 22.23 10.57 -31.10
C LEU A 330 22.51 9.06 -31.16
N VAL A 331 23.67 8.67 -31.68
CA VAL A 331 24.11 7.26 -31.72
C VAL A 331 24.28 6.71 -30.31
N HIS A 332 24.93 7.46 -29.41
CA HIS A 332 25.07 7.06 -28.02
C HIS A 332 23.73 7.10 -27.29
N ALA A 333 22.88 8.11 -27.52
CA ALA A 333 21.55 8.17 -26.91
C ALA A 333 20.64 6.96 -27.23
N ARG A 334 20.88 6.27 -28.35
CA ARG A 334 20.18 5.04 -28.77
C ARG A 334 20.87 3.75 -28.34
N GLN A 335 22.14 3.81 -27.95
CA GLN A 335 22.84 2.66 -27.37
C GLN A 335 22.39 2.46 -25.92
N THR A 336 22.52 1.22 -25.43
CA THR A 336 22.31 0.95 -24.01
C THR A 336 23.29 1.76 -23.18
N PHE A 337 22.82 2.36 -22.08
CA PHE A 337 23.64 3.20 -21.22
C PHE A 337 24.89 2.49 -20.73
N SER A 338 24.81 1.20 -20.38
CA SER A 338 25.98 0.39 -19.99
C SER A 338 27.09 0.31 -21.05
N SER A 339 26.73 0.47 -22.33
CA SER A 339 27.62 0.38 -23.49
C SER A 339 28.11 1.76 -23.99
N MET A 340 27.64 2.86 -23.40
CA MET A 340 28.11 4.20 -23.74
C MET A 340 29.54 4.43 -23.24
N ASP A 341 30.21 5.40 -23.87
CA ASP A 341 31.55 5.81 -23.46
C ASP A 341 31.61 6.23 -21.99
N MET A 342 32.72 5.91 -21.32
CA MET A 342 32.85 6.08 -19.88
C MET A 342 32.74 7.54 -19.45
N VAL A 343 33.31 8.47 -20.22
CA VAL A 343 33.29 9.91 -19.91
C VAL A 343 31.85 10.43 -19.95
N LEU A 344 31.11 10.11 -21.02
CA LEU A 344 29.71 10.49 -21.17
C LEU A 344 28.84 9.94 -20.04
N ARG A 345 29.08 8.70 -19.59
CA ARG A 345 28.31 8.11 -18.47
C ARG A 345 28.57 8.80 -17.14
N GLN A 346 29.81 9.23 -16.89
CA GLN A 346 30.16 9.93 -15.66
C GLN A 346 29.60 11.36 -15.65
N GLU A 347 29.60 12.03 -16.80
CA GLU A 347 29.11 13.40 -16.92
C GLU A 347 27.59 13.51 -17.07
N PHE A 348 26.91 12.44 -17.53
CA PHE A 348 25.47 12.41 -17.83
C PHE A 348 24.60 13.00 -16.71
N PHE A 349 24.84 12.60 -15.46
CA PHE A 349 24.11 13.12 -14.30
C PHE A 349 24.27 14.65 -14.18
N SER A 350 25.52 15.12 -14.27
CA SER A 350 25.83 16.55 -14.16
C SER A 350 25.24 17.38 -15.31
N MET A 351 25.15 16.79 -16.51
CA MET A 351 24.57 17.45 -17.68
C MET A 351 23.05 17.60 -17.54
N ILE A 352 22.35 16.53 -17.10
CA ILE A 352 20.90 16.60 -16.84
C ILE A 352 20.59 17.58 -15.73
N ALA A 353 21.36 17.56 -14.64
CA ALA A 353 21.14 18.47 -13.51
C ALA A 353 21.18 19.94 -13.93
N LYS A 354 22.13 20.33 -14.80
CA LYS A 354 22.23 21.70 -15.32
C LYS A 354 21.07 22.10 -16.23
N LEU A 355 20.53 21.16 -17.00
CA LEU A 355 19.47 21.41 -17.97
C LEU A 355 18.06 21.24 -17.37
N ALA A 356 17.95 20.65 -16.18
CA ALA A 356 16.69 20.31 -15.57
C ALA A 356 15.76 21.52 -15.36
N GLU A 357 16.32 22.62 -14.85
CA GLU A 357 15.58 23.88 -14.62
C GLU A 357 15.09 24.49 -15.94
N LYS A 358 15.94 24.50 -16.97
CA LYS A 358 15.62 25.09 -18.28
C LYS A 358 14.46 24.38 -18.99
N TYR A 359 14.37 23.05 -18.84
CA TYR A 359 13.34 22.23 -19.48
C TYR A 359 12.14 21.91 -18.56
N ALA A 360 12.02 22.60 -17.42
CA ALA A 360 10.92 22.45 -16.46
C ALA A 360 10.76 21.02 -15.90
N ILE A 361 11.90 20.37 -15.63
CA ILE A 361 11.99 19.05 -14.99
C ILE A 361 12.88 19.06 -13.72
N PRO A 362 12.64 19.97 -12.75
CA PRO A 362 13.52 20.12 -11.57
C PRO A 362 13.55 18.87 -10.67
N ASP A 363 12.42 18.16 -10.54
CA ASP A 363 12.25 17.04 -9.57
C ASP A 363 12.72 15.69 -10.14
N ILE A 364 13.57 15.72 -11.17
CA ILE A 364 14.15 14.51 -11.75
C ILE A 364 15.22 13.90 -10.84
N ILE A 365 15.82 14.68 -9.94
CA ILE A 365 16.89 14.22 -9.05
C ILE A 365 16.29 13.86 -7.70
N TYR A 366 16.70 12.71 -7.16
CA TYR A 366 16.34 12.29 -5.81
C TYR A 366 17.47 11.51 -5.15
N GLY A 367 17.49 11.48 -3.82
CA GLY A 367 18.43 10.65 -3.07
C GLY A 367 18.05 9.18 -3.24
N SER A 368 19.01 8.33 -3.62
CA SER A 368 18.79 6.90 -3.77
C SER A 368 20.03 6.12 -3.34
N PHE A 369 19.90 4.80 -3.36
CA PHE A 369 20.97 3.88 -3.04
C PHE A 369 21.30 2.99 -4.23
N THR A 370 22.58 2.71 -4.38
CA THR A 370 23.06 1.76 -5.38
C THR A 370 23.80 0.61 -4.70
N LEU A 371 23.60 -0.59 -5.23
CA LEU A 371 24.24 -1.80 -4.75
C LEU A 371 25.27 -2.28 -5.75
N HIS A 372 26.48 -2.53 -5.24
CA HIS A 372 27.59 -3.07 -6.01
C HIS A 372 27.85 -4.51 -5.59
N TYR A 373 27.64 -5.43 -6.54
CA TYR A 373 28.06 -6.82 -6.42
C TYR A 373 29.32 -7.05 -7.26
N GLY A 374 30.48 -7.07 -6.60
CA GLY A 374 31.77 -7.26 -7.26
C GLY A 374 32.03 -6.16 -8.31
N TYR A 375 32.59 -6.55 -9.46
CA TYR A 375 33.11 -5.60 -10.46
C TYR A 375 32.10 -5.16 -11.52
N ARG A 376 31.12 -6.00 -11.88
CA ARG A 376 30.26 -5.77 -13.06
C ARG A 376 28.84 -5.34 -12.73
N ASN A 377 28.34 -5.71 -11.58
CA ASN A 377 26.92 -5.63 -11.30
C ASN A 377 26.68 -4.45 -10.36
N ARG A 378 26.19 -3.36 -10.95
CA ARG A 378 25.75 -2.18 -10.23
C ARG A 378 24.26 -1.98 -10.51
N TYR A 379 23.45 -2.01 -9.47
CA TYR A 379 22.00 -1.89 -9.56
C TYR A 379 21.53 -0.70 -8.71
N SER A 380 20.55 0.06 -9.19
CA SER A 380 19.83 1.02 -8.36
C SER A 380 18.71 0.32 -7.59
N ALA A 381 18.33 0.87 -6.44
CA ALA A 381 17.19 0.36 -5.68
C ALA A 381 15.89 0.40 -6.52
N ALA A 382 15.71 1.45 -7.33
CA ALA A 382 14.58 1.56 -8.24
C ALA A 382 14.56 0.47 -9.32
N ASP A 383 15.74 0.05 -9.82
CA ASP A 383 15.83 -1.02 -10.83
C ASP A 383 15.30 -2.35 -10.27
N PHE A 384 15.55 -2.63 -8.99
CA PHE A 384 14.99 -3.79 -8.29
C PHE A 384 13.47 -3.70 -8.17
N VAL A 385 12.94 -2.55 -7.75
CA VAL A 385 11.48 -2.36 -7.63
C VAL A 385 10.80 -2.58 -8.97
N TYR A 386 11.29 -1.96 -10.04
CA TYR A 386 10.72 -2.11 -11.39
C TYR A 386 10.78 -3.56 -11.90
N ALA A 387 11.85 -4.28 -11.58
CA ALA A 387 11.99 -5.68 -11.95
C ALA A 387 11.03 -6.58 -11.15
N LEU A 388 10.93 -6.38 -9.83
CA LEU A 388 10.03 -7.11 -8.95
C LEU A 388 8.57 -6.90 -9.35
N LEU A 389 8.19 -5.66 -9.67
CA LEU A 389 6.85 -5.33 -10.12
C LEU A 389 6.47 -6.12 -11.38
N ALA A 390 7.38 -6.18 -12.35
CA ALA A 390 7.17 -6.94 -13.58
C ALA A 390 7.09 -8.44 -13.34
N VAL A 391 7.86 -9.00 -12.39
CA VAL A 391 7.75 -10.42 -11.99
C VAL A 391 6.39 -10.70 -11.36
N LEU A 392 5.92 -9.82 -10.47
CA LEU A 392 4.63 -9.95 -9.80
C LEU A 392 3.44 -9.85 -10.78
N GLU A 393 3.56 -9.02 -11.82
CA GLU A 393 2.54 -8.89 -12.86
C GLU A 393 2.63 -9.95 -13.96
N SER A 394 3.70 -10.75 -14.00
CA SER A 394 3.95 -11.72 -15.08
C SER A 394 3.10 -12.99 -15.00
N VAL A 395 1.93 -12.92 -14.38
CA VAL A 395 1.02 -14.05 -14.22
C VAL A 395 0.56 -14.50 -15.61
N LYS A 396 0.91 -15.74 -15.95
CA LYS A 396 0.58 -16.40 -17.22
C LYS A 396 -0.32 -17.58 -16.90
N LYS A 397 -0.98 -18.14 -17.91
CA LYS A 397 -1.83 -19.33 -17.75
C LYS A 397 -1.12 -20.51 -17.06
N ASP A 398 0.22 -20.57 -17.17
CA ASP A 398 1.05 -21.63 -16.58
C ASP A 398 1.65 -21.27 -15.20
N LYS A 399 1.53 -20.02 -14.74
CA LYS A 399 2.12 -19.54 -13.49
C LYS A 399 1.03 -18.97 -12.58
N THR A 400 0.88 -19.52 -11.38
CA THR A 400 -0.01 -18.94 -10.38
C THR A 400 0.64 -17.70 -9.74
N PRO A 401 -0.15 -16.77 -9.18
CA PRO A 401 0.39 -15.62 -8.45
C PRO A 401 1.33 -16.04 -7.32
N GLU A 402 1.02 -17.13 -6.60
CA GLU A 402 1.88 -17.67 -5.54
C GLU A 402 3.28 -18.05 -6.04
N VAL A 403 3.39 -18.60 -7.25
CA VAL A 403 4.69 -18.90 -7.88
C VAL A 403 5.43 -17.61 -8.24
N CYS A 404 4.73 -16.61 -8.79
CA CYS A 404 5.33 -15.30 -9.08
C CYS A 404 5.85 -14.61 -7.81
N PHE A 405 5.14 -14.73 -6.69
CA PHE A 405 5.59 -14.24 -5.39
C PHE A 405 6.90 -14.91 -4.95
N LEU A 406 6.98 -16.23 -5.05
CA LEU A 406 8.18 -16.98 -4.68
C LEU A 406 9.37 -16.64 -5.60
N GLU A 407 9.14 -16.52 -6.91
CA GLU A 407 10.15 -16.05 -7.87
C GLU A 407 10.66 -14.64 -7.51
N ALA A 408 9.76 -13.73 -7.14
CA ALA A 408 10.12 -12.38 -6.70
C ALA A 408 10.96 -12.41 -5.40
N LEU A 409 10.55 -13.21 -4.41
CA LEU A 409 11.27 -13.41 -3.14
C LEU A 409 12.68 -14.01 -3.35
N ASP A 410 12.84 -14.87 -4.36
CA ASP A 410 14.12 -15.47 -4.71
C ASP A 410 15.03 -14.52 -5.51
N SER A 411 14.46 -13.60 -6.29
CA SER A 411 15.20 -12.59 -7.05
C SER A 411 15.94 -11.58 -6.16
N LEU A 412 15.48 -11.38 -4.92
CA LEU A 412 16.17 -10.58 -3.89
C LEU A 412 17.47 -11.22 -3.39
N SER A 413 17.67 -12.52 -3.63
CA SER A 413 18.89 -13.23 -3.28
C SER A 413 19.98 -13.00 -4.33
N ARG A 414 21.23 -12.92 -3.88
CA ARG A 414 22.41 -12.73 -4.73
C ARG A 414 22.62 -13.87 -5.74
N ASN A 415 22.04 -15.04 -5.47
CA ASN A 415 22.26 -16.26 -6.25
C ASN A 415 21.44 -16.29 -7.54
N HIS A 416 20.24 -15.71 -7.55
CA HIS A 416 19.27 -15.85 -8.65
C HIS A 416 19.17 -14.57 -9.49
N LYS A 417 20.31 -14.12 -10.02
CA LYS A 417 20.39 -12.88 -10.82
C LYS A 417 19.65 -12.97 -12.15
N ASP A 418 19.51 -14.17 -12.70
CA ASP A 418 18.83 -14.39 -13.97
C ASP A 418 17.35 -14.01 -13.91
N ILE A 419 16.71 -14.25 -12.76
CA ILE A 419 15.32 -13.85 -12.51
C ILE A 419 15.21 -12.32 -12.50
N LEU A 420 16.15 -11.63 -11.83
CA LEU A 420 16.18 -10.17 -11.79
C LEU A 420 16.35 -9.57 -13.20
N ILE A 421 17.27 -10.12 -14.01
CA ILE A 421 17.50 -9.66 -15.38
C ILE A 421 16.26 -9.90 -16.25
N ALA A 422 15.62 -11.06 -16.13
CA ALA A 422 14.35 -11.34 -16.81
C ALA A 422 13.24 -10.37 -16.37
N GLY A 423 13.17 -10.03 -15.08
CA GLY A 423 12.25 -9.02 -14.54
C GLY A 423 12.50 -7.62 -15.11
N ILE A 424 13.77 -7.21 -15.26
CA ILE A 424 14.14 -5.93 -15.90
C ILE A 424 13.63 -5.91 -17.35
N GLU A 425 13.84 -6.98 -18.14
CA GLU A 425 13.34 -7.04 -19.51
C GLU A 425 11.80 -7.05 -19.57
N GLY A 426 11.13 -7.74 -18.65
CA GLY A 426 9.68 -7.70 -18.52
C GLY A 426 9.16 -6.29 -18.20
N SER A 427 9.85 -5.57 -17.32
CA SER A 427 9.52 -4.20 -16.93
C SER A 427 9.66 -3.21 -18.10
N LYS A 428 10.64 -3.41 -18.99
CA LYS A 428 10.75 -2.61 -20.22
C LYS A 428 9.52 -2.79 -21.12
N LEU A 429 9.07 -4.02 -21.30
CA LEU A 429 7.88 -4.32 -22.10
C LEU A 429 6.61 -3.72 -21.48
N LEU A 430 6.47 -3.80 -20.16
CA LEU A 430 5.37 -3.19 -19.41
C LEU A 430 5.32 -1.67 -19.64
N HIS A 431 6.43 -0.96 -19.44
CA HIS A 431 6.49 0.50 -19.62
C HIS A 431 6.25 0.93 -21.08
N GLN A 432 6.71 0.13 -22.06
CA GLN A 432 6.37 0.31 -23.47
C GLN A 432 4.87 0.18 -23.72
N ALA A 433 4.23 -0.84 -23.14
CA ALA A 433 2.79 -1.07 -23.28
C ALA A 433 1.98 0.07 -22.64
N ILE A 434 2.35 0.52 -21.44
CA ILE A 434 1.73 1.66 -20.75
C ILE A 434 1.81 2.90 -21.65
N PHE A 435 3.00 3.26 -22.13
CA PHE A 435 3.17 4.46 -22.95
C PHE A 435 2.35 4.40 -24.24
N LYS A 436 2.32 3.24 -24.91
CA LYS A 436 1.53 3.04 -26.14
C LYS A 436 0.03 3.22 -25.87
N GLN A 437 -0.47 2.70 -24.75
CA GLN A 437 -1.86 2.86 -24.36
C GLN A 437 -2.19 4.33 -24.05
N VAL A 438 -1.33 5.01 -23.28
CA VAL A 438 -1.47 6.44 -22.96
C VAL A 438 -1.51 7.28 -24.24
N GLN A 439 -0.59 7.04 -25.17
CA GLN A 439 -0.55 7.75 -26.44
C GLN A 439 -1.87 7.56 -27.21
N SER A 440 -2.31 6.32 -27.39
CA SER A 440 -3.55 6.01 -28.09
C SER A 440 -4.76 6.68 -27.45
N SER A 441 -4.87 6.64 -26.12
CA SER A 441 -6.03 7.17 -25.39
C SER A 441 -6.05 8.70 -25.31
N LEU A 442 -4.88 9.35 -25.26
CA LEU A 442 -4.76 10.81 -25.31
C LEU A 442 -5.06 11.35 -26.72
N GLU A 443 -4.55 10.71 -27.78
CA GLU A 443 -4.80 11.12 -29.17
C GLU A 443 -6.27 10.93 -29.57
N SER A 444 -6.92 9.88 -29.06
CA SER A 444 -8.34 9.60 -29.31
C SER A 444 -9.30 10.31 -28.37
N HIS A 445 -8.80 11.12 -27.42
CA HIS A 445 -9.61 11.84 -26.42
C HIS A 445 -10.58 10.95 -25.63
N GLN A 446 -10.12 9.77 -25.22
CA GLN A 446 -10.93 8.78 -24.49
C GLN A 446 -11.06 9.05 -22.98
N ILE A 447 -10.49 10.14 -22.49
CA ILE A 447 -10.61 10.55 -21.08
C ILE A 447 -11.79 11.49 -20.96
N PHE A 448 -12.83 11.02 -20.29
CA PHE A 448 -14.09 11.73 -20.15
C PHE A 448 -14.17 12.40 -18.78
N SER A 449 -14.80 13.57 -18.72
CA SER A 449 -15.06 14.30 -17.47
C SER A 449 -16.54 14.24 -17.15
N THR A 450 -16.87 13.88 -15.90
CA THR A 450 -18.24 13.93 -15.35
C THR A 450 -18.55 15.23 -14.63
N GLY A 451 -17.58 16.16 -14.56
CA GLY A 451 -17.64 17.38 -13.75
C GLY A 451 -16.84 17.23 -12.45
N SER A 452 -17.15 16.22 -11.63
CA SER A 452 -16.49 15.97 -10.34
C SER A 452 -15.25 15.06 -10.41
N PHE A 453 -15.15 14.21 -11.43
CA PHE A 453 -13.98 13.36 -11.66
C PHE A 453 -13.74 13.07 -13.15
N LEU A 454 -12.59 12.49 -13.45
CA LEU A 454 -12.25 11.94 -14.76
C LEU A 454 -12.46 10.43 -14.75
N TYR A 455 -12.89 9.86 -15.88
CA TYR A 455 -12.93 8.40 -16.02
C TYR A 455 -12.37 7.94 -17.37
N PHE A 456 -11.82 6.73 -17.35
CA PHE A 456 -11.31 6.03 -18.52
C PHE A 456 -11.69 4.55 -18.45
N ILE A 457 -12.24 4.01 -19.54
CA ILE A 457 -12.69 2.62 -19.62
C ILE A 457 -11.93 1.95 -20.76
N LEU A 458 -11.18 0.89 -20.45
CA LEU A 458 -10.60 0.03 -21.47
C LEU A 458 -11.65 -0.98 -21.94
N ASN A 459 -11.75 -1.16 -23.26
CA ASN A 459 -12.68 -2.12 -23.85
C ASN A 459 -12.09 -3.52 -24.04
N GLN A 460 -10.77 -3.64 -24.05
CA GLN A 460 -10.06 -4.89 -24.34
C GLN A 460 -9.27 -5.34 -23.13
N GLU A 461 -9.25 -6.65 -22.93
CA GLU A 461 -8.38 -7.30 -21.96
C GLU A 461 -6.92 -7.16 -22.43
N ASN A 462 -6.05 -6.78 -21.50
CA ASN A 462 -4.62 -6.73 -21.73
C ASN A 462 -3.93 -7.36 -20.53
N THR A 463 -3.08 -8.36 -20.78
CA THR A 463 -2.38 -9.13 -19.74
C THR A 463 -1.63 -8.26 -18.74
N TYR A 464 -1.12 -7.10 -19.18
CA TYR A 464 -0.41 -6.16 -18.30
C TYR A 464 -1.32 -5.35 -17.38
N PHE A 465 -2.59 -5.16 -17.74
CA PHE A 465 -3.52 -4.28 -17.02
C PHE A 465 -4.62 -5.04 -16.27
N SER A 466 -4.69 -6.37 -16.44
CA SER A 466 -5.60 -7.25 -15.68
C SER A 466 -5.25 -7.30 -14.19
N TYR A 467 -4.03 -6.89 -13.80
CA TYR A 467 -3.56 -6.87 -12.41
C TYR A 467 -3.48 -5.44 -11.85
N PRO A 468 -3.64 -5.27 -10.52
CA PRO A 468 -3.67 -3.97 -9.84
C PRO A 468 -2.55 -2.99 -10.18
N TYR A 469 -1.30 -3.42 -10.05
CA TYR A 469 -0.15 -2.54 -10.16
C TYR A 469 -0.02 -1.91 -11.56
N GLY A 470 -0.22 -2.71 -12.61
CA GLY A 470 -0.13 -2.25 -14.00
C GLY A 470 -1.24 -1.26 -14.33
N LEU A 471 -2.44 -1.50 -13.78
CA LEU A 471 -3.58 -0.58 -13.87
C LEU A 471 -3.32 0.74 -13.13
N LEU A 472 -2.76 0.68 -11.91
CA LEU A 472 -2.42 1.85 -11.11
C LEU A 472 -1.33 2.70 -11.78
N LEU A 473 -0.29 2.07 -12.34
CA LEU A 473 0.75 2.76 -13.10
C LEU A 473 0.18 3.42 -14.36
N LEU A 474 -0.69 2.71 -15.10
CA LEU A 474 -1.39 3.25 -16.26
C LEU A 474 -2.25 4.46 -15.85
N ALA A 475 -3.05 4.34 -14.79
CA ALA A 475 -3.90 5.42 -14.30
C ALA A 475 -3.08 6.65 -13.93
N LYS A 476 -2.00 6.49 -13.16
CA LYS A 476 -1.13 7.60 -12.77
C LYS A 476 -0.46 8.26 -13.97
N PHE A 477 -0.03 7.49 -14.97
CA PHE A 477 0.51 8.05 -16.19
C PHE A 477 -0.58 8.83 -16.97
N MET A 478 -1.75 8.22 -17.17
CA MET A 478 -2.85 8.82 -17.93
C MET A 478 -3.34 10.13 -17.31
N LEU A 479 -3.51 10.18 -15.99
CA LEU A 479 -3.93 11.39 -15.28
C LEU A 479 -2.89 12.51 -15.49
N ASN A 480 -1.61 12.24 -15.25
CA ASN A 480 -0.54 13.22 -15.46
C ASN A 480 -0.45 13.66 -16.94
N GLY A 481 -0.67 12.74 -17.88
CA GLY A 481 -0.69 13.03 -19.30
C GLY A 481 -1.86 13.93 -19.70
N HIS A 482 -3.05 13.65 -19.18
CA HIS A 482 -4.25 14.47 -19.40
C HIS A 482 -4.08 15.88 -18.84
N VAL A 483 -3.62 16.00 -17.59
CA VAL A 483 -3.35 17.29 -16.93
C VAL A 483 -2.33 18.10 -17.74
N ALA A 484 -1.28 17.45 -18.26
CA ALA A 484 -0.28 18.11 -19.10
C ALA A 484 -0.85 18.59 -20.45
N MET A 485 -1.84 17.91 -21.03
CA MET A 485 -2.48 18.32 -22.29
C MET A 485 -3.59 19.35 -22.10
N SER A 486 -4.34 19.22 -21.01
CA SER A 486 -5.52 20.03 -20.74
C SER A 486 -5.14 21.50 -20.56
N ARG A 487 -6.04 22.37 -21.02
CA ARG A 487 -5.94 23.82 -20.79
C ARG A 487 -6.78 24.27 -19.61
N SER A 488 -7.60 23.36 -19.04
CA SER A 488 -8.45 23.70 -17.90
C SER A 488 -7.61 23.82 -16.64
N ARG A 489 -7.89 24.85 -15.84
CA ARG A 489 -7.29 25.02 -14.50
C ARG A 489 -7.82 24.03 -13.47
N THR A 490 -8.99 23.44 -13.71
CA THR A 490 -9.61 22.45 -12.82
C THR A 490 -9.11 21.03 -13.04
N ALA A 491 -8.51 20.73 -14.20
CA ALA A 491 -8.01 19.39 -14.52
C ALA A 491 -7.05 18.78 -13.48
N PRO A 492 -6.10 19.52 -12.85
CA PRO A 492 -5.21 18.95 -11.84
C PRO A 492 -5.89 18.63 -10.51
N GLU A 493 -7.07 19.21 -10.24
CA GLU A 493 -7.86 19.00 -9.01
C GLU A 493 -8.81 17.80 -9.14
N LEU A 494 -9.02 17.30 -10.36
CA LEU A 494 -9.94 16.19 -10.60
C LEU A 494 -9.22 14.84 -10.44
N PRO A 495 -9.78 13.92 -9.64
CA PRO A 495 -9.28 12.56 -9.57
C PRO A 495 -9.62 11.75 -10.84
N LEU A 496 -8.97 10.60 -11.03
CA LEU A 496 -9.23 9.70 -12.17
C LEU A 496 -9.67 8.30 -11.71
N ILE A 497 -10.69 7.78 -12.38
CA ILE A 497 -11.13 6.40 -12.26
C ILE A 497 -10.77 5.65 -13.55
N VAL A 498 -10.14 4.49 -13.41
CA VAL A 498 -9.80 3.64 -14.55
C VAL A 498 -10.46 2.28 -14.41
N SER A 499 -11.09 1.80 -15.48
CA SER A 499 -11.63 0.45 -15.57
C SER A 499 -10.91 -0.39 -16.61
N CYS A 500 -10.57 -1.62 -16.26
CA CYS A 500 -10.01 -2.62 -17.16
C CYS A 500 -10.75 -3.96 -17.03
N PRO A 501 -11.16 -4.62 -18.13
CA PRO A 501 -11.75 -5.94 -18.08
C PRO A 501 -10.68 -6.98 -17.66
N ILE A 502 -10.98 -7.76 -16.62
CA ILE A 502 -10.13 -8.87 -16.16
C ILE A 502 -10.47 -10.15 -16.93
N ASP A 503 -11.76 -10.43 -17.07
CA ASP A 503 -12.29 -11.63 -17.71
C ASP A 503 -13.46 -11.24 -18.59
N ALA A 504 -13.23 -11.29 -19.90
CA ALA A 504 -14.25 -10.98 -20.90
C ALA A 504 -15.40 -11.99 -20.90
N GLU A 505 -15.20 -13.23 -20.45
CA GLU A 505 -16.24 -14.27 -20.42
C GLU A 505 -17.20 -14.08 -19.25
N ARG A 506 -16.66 -13.71 -18.07
CA ARG A 506 -17.46 -13.41 -16.87
C ARG A 506 -17.97 -11.97 -16.81
N GLY A 507 -17.49 -11.10 -17.69
CA GLY A 507 -17.84 -9.67 -17.72
C GLY A 507 -17.39 -8.94 -16.46
N LEU A 508 -16.27 -9.34 -15.87
CA LEU A 508 -15.71 -8.74 -14.66
C LEU A 508 -14.65 -7.69 -15.03
N CYS A 509 -14.75 -6.52 -14.41
CA CYS A 509 -13.83 -5.41 -14.59
C CYS A 509 -13.17 -5.04 -13.27
N LEU A 510 -11.86 -4.79 -13.32
CA LEU A 510 -11.09 -4.13 -12.28
C LEU A 510 -11.32 -2.63 -12.40
N LEU A 511 -11.63 -1.97 -11.29
CA LEU A 511 -11.76 -0.53 -11.19
C LEU A 511 -10.74 0.00 -10.19
N ALA A 512 -10.00 1.03 -10.58
CA ALA A 512 -9.03 1.71 -9.73
C ALA A 512 -9.34 3.20 -9.65
N GLY A 513 -9.42 3.75 -8.44
CA GLY A 513 -9.55 5.19 -8.20
C GLY A 513 -8.23 5.80 -7.73
N ILE A 514 -7.74 6.83 -8.42
CA ILE A 514 -6.52 7.54 -8.05
C ILE A 514 -6.77 9.01 -7.68
N PRO A 515 -6.08 9.54 -6.67
CA PRO A 515 -6.24 10.93 -6.23
C PRO A 515 -5.78 11.94 -7.30
N PRO A 516 -6.18 13.22 -7.16
CA PRO A 516 -5.75 14.29 -8.05
C PRO A 516 -4.24 14.56 -7.99
N VAL A 517 -3.71 15.33 -8.95
CA VAL A 517 -2.25 15.60 -9.07
C VAL A 517 -1.82 16.82 -8.26
N GLN A 518 -2.74 17.75 -7.97
CA GLN A 518 -2.42 19.00 -7.27
C GLN A 518 -2.07 18.79 -5.79
N GLU A 519 -2.65 17.76 -5.18
CA GLU A 519 -2.40 17.43 -3.79
C GLU A 519 -1.17 16.52 -3.73
N ASP A 520 -0.11 17.00 -3.06
CA ASP A 520 1.06 16.16 -2.77
C ASP A 520 0.71 15.03 -1.79
N SER A 521 -0.41 15.16 -1.07
CA SER A 521 -0.86 14.15 -0.13
C SER A 521 -1.39 12.91 -0.86
N PRO A 522 -0.88 11.71 -0.57
CA PRO A 522 -1.31 10.46 -1.21
C PRO A 522 -2.65 9.94 -0.67
N LYS A 523 -3.42 10.76 0.05
CA LYS A 523 -4.71 10.40 0.66
C LYS A 523 -5.75 10.13 -0.43
N ASN A 524 -6.37 8.97 -0.37
CA ASN A 524 -7.32 8.51 -1.36
C ASN A 524 -8.74 8.41 -0.77
N PHE A 525 -9.67 9.15 -1.36
CA PHE A 525 -11.08 9.16 -0.96
C PHE A 525 -11.89 7.98 -1.53
N PHE A 526 -11.41 7.32 -2.59
CA PHE A 526 -12.21 6.37 -3.35
C PHE A 526 -12.57 5.09 -2.59
N GLY A 527 -11.84 4.74 -1.52
CA GLY A 527 -12.17 3.58 -0.71
C GLY A 527 -13.60 3.62 -0.19
N LYS A 528 -13.92 4.62 0.64
CA LYS A 528 -15.27 4.78 1.19
C LYS A 528 -16.28 5.22 0.14
N ALA A 529 -15.87 6.05 -0.83
CA ALA A 529 -16.75 6.51 -1.90
C ALA A 529 -17.30 5.36 -2.75
N PHE A 530 -16.47 4.37 -3.06
CA PHE A 530 -16.89 3.18 -3.81
C PHE A 530 -17.85 2.29 -3.03
N GLU A 531 -17.63 2.15 -1.72
CA GLU A 531 -18.54 1.42 -0.83
C GLU A 531 -19.93 2.09 -0.77
N GLN A 532 -19.97 3.41 -0.57
CA GLN A 532 -21.23 4.17 -0.56
C GLN A 532 -21.94 4.14 -1.91
N ALA A 533 -21.19 4.24 -3.02
CA ALA A 533 -21.74 4.15 -4.36
C ALA A 533 -22.38 2.77 -4.60
N ALA A 534 -21.71 1.69 -4.17
CA ALA A 534 -22.23 0.33 -4.28
C ALA A 534 -23.51 0.11 -3.47
N GLN A 535 -23.58 0.64 -2.25
CA GLN A 535 -24.78 0.59 -1.42
C GLN A 535 -25.96 1.33 -2.07
N LYS A 536 -25.71 2.51 -2.66
CA LYS A 536 -26.77 3.28 -3.34
C LYS A 536 -27.29 2.61 -4.60
N CYS A 537 -26.42 1.97 -5.38
CA CYS A 537 -26.82 1.34 -6.65
C CYS A 537 -27.16 -0.15 -6.53
N ASN A 538 -27.04 -0.74 -5.32
CA ASN A 538 -27.15 -2.18 -5.08
C ASN A 538 -26.30 -3.02 -6.06
N ALA A 539 -25.13 -2.50 -6.45
CA ALA A 539 -24.20 -3.24 -7.28
C ALA A 539 -23.39 -4.21 -6.42
N ALA A 540 -23.18 -5.43 -6.95
CA ALA A 540 -22.28 -6.39 -6.34
C ALA A 540 -20.83 -5.97 -6.63
N ILE A 541 -20.20 -5.32 -5.65
CA ILE A 541 -18.76 -5.05 -5.67
C ILE A 541 -18.02 -6.14 -4.88
N LEU A 542 -16.83 -6.51 -5.36
CA LEU A 542 -15.89 -7.36 -4.61
C LEU A 542 -14.69 -6.50 -4.20
N GLN A 543 -14.59 -6.25 -2.90
CA GLN A 543 -13.44 -5.62 -2.24
C GLN A 543 -12.56 -6.73 -1.64
N ASP A 544 -11.85 -7.45 -2.50
CA ASP A 544 -10.94 -8.51 -2.03
C ASP A 544 -9.54 -7.98 -1.71
N PHE A 545 -9.10 -6.92 -2.38
CA PHE A 545 -7.78 -6.34 -2.16
C PHE A 545 -7.70 -5.57 -0.84
N PHE A 546 -6.51 -5.54 -0.22
CA PHE A 546 -6.26 -4.71 0.96
C PHE A 546 -6.29 -3.21 0.64
N GLU A 547 -5.99 -2.83 -0.60
CA GLU A 547 -6.14 -1.46 -1.04
C GLU A 547 -7.61 -1.17 -1.39
N THR A 548 -8.25 -0.35 -0.58
CA THR A 548 -9.68 0.02 -0.70
C THR A 548 -10.01 0.76 -1.99
N SER A 549 -9.01 1.38 -2.63
CA SER A 549 -9.14 2.11 -3.89
C SER A 549 -9.35 1.20 -5.11
N LEU A 550 -9.24 -0.12 -4.94
CA LEU A 550 -9.37 -1.13 -5.96
C LEU A 550 -10.60 -2.00 -5.71
N ILE A 551 -11.50 -2.08 -6.69
CA ILE A 551 -12.69 -2.93 -6.61
C ILE A 551 -12.84 -3.75 -7.88
N GLN A 552 -13.50 -4.91 -7.77
CA GLN A 552 -13.99 -5.64 -8.93
C GLN A 552 -15.50 -5.46 -9.05
N ILE A 553 -15.96 -5.13 -10.26
CA ILE A 553 -17.37 -4.89 -10.57
C ILE A 553 -17.75 -5.57 -11.88
N ARG A 554 -19.02 -5.94 -12.05
CA ARG A 554 -19.53 -6.41 -13.33
C ARG A 554 -19.65 -5.25 -14.32
N GLN A 555 -19.28 -5.50 -15.58
CA GLN A 555 -19.33 -4.51 -16.65
C GLN A 555 -20.73 -3.93 -16.87
N SER A 556 -21.78 -4.74 -16.67
CA SER A 556 -23.19 -4.31 -16.77
C SER A 556 -23.60 -3.27 -15.72
N ASP A 557 -22.92 -3.27 -14.58
CA ASP A 557 -23.27 -2.43 -13.42
C ASP A 557 -22.43 -1.15 -13.38
N LEU A 558 -21.38 -1.07 -14.21
CA LEU A 558 -20.41 0.02 -14.23
C LEU A 558 -21.02 1.39 -14.55
N THR A 559 -21.92 1.48 -15.53
CA THR A 559 -22.55 2.76 -15.89
C THR A 559 -23.40 3.31 -14.75
N ARG A 560 -24.27 2.46 -14.17
CA ARG A 560 -25.09 2.80 -13.01
C ARG A 560 -24.25 3.17 -11.79
N PHE A 561 -23.12 2.48 -11.60
CA PHE A 561 -22.17 2.77 -10.53
C PHE A 561 -21.51 4.13 -10.71
N LEU A 562 -21.05 4.47 -11.92
CA LEU A 562 -20.48 5.79 -12.21
C LEU A 562 -21.52 6.91 -12.01
N ASP A 563 -22.77 6.69 -12.41
CA ASP A 563 -23.85 7.67 -12.19
C ASP A 563 -24.15 7.86 -10.69
N ALA A 564 -24.14 6.79 -9.89
CA ALA A 564 -24.29 6.91 -8.44
C ALA A 564 -23.11 7.65 -7.79
N LEU A 565 -21.90 7.43 -8.31
CA LEU A 565 -20.69 8.08 -7.83
C LEU A 565 -20.63 9.57 -8.20
N THR A 566 -21.14 9.98 -9.37
CA THR A 566 -21.22 11.41 -9.71
C THR A 566 -22.09 12.16 -8.72
N VAL A 567 -23.26 11.61 -8.38
CA VAL A 567 -24.19 12.20 -7.39
C VAL A 567 -23.59 12.26 -5.98
N LEU A 568 -22.66 11.35 -5.64
CA LEU A 568 -21.96 11.37 -4.35
C LEU A 568 -20.89 12.47 -4.27
N LEU A 569 -20.26 12.78 -5.40
CA LEU A 569 -19.12 13.70 -5.49
C LEU A 569 -19.49 15.12 -5.94
N THR A 570 -20.74 15.34 -6.38
CA THR A 570 -21.34 16.65 -6.63
C THR A 570 -22.15 17.09 -5.42
#